data_AF-A0A496P7I8-F1
#
_entry.id   AF-A0A496P7I8-F1
#
_cell.length_a   1.000
_cell.length_b   1.000
_cell.length_c   1.000
_cell.angle_alpha   90.00
_cell.angle_beta   90.00
_cell.angle_gamma   90.00
#
_symmetry.space_group_name_H-M   'P 1'
#
loop_
_entity.id
_entity.type
_entity.pdbx_description
1 polymer ?
#
loop_
_entity_poly.entity_id
_entity_poly.type
_entity_poly.pdbx_seq_one_letter_code
_entity_poly.pdbx_strand_id
1 'polypeptide(L)'
;HWWQLAGASYQYTVDEVSKLLEEHIIPIFDDFEDIESNIEKFIDGDIIEHNLLYYIYHFGGKAKAQQYFNKIIEKDKLRSKYIGFYNHLKDLPKESILLDEGEFYGADMVKFAFINGLEIDK
;
A
#
# COMPACT_ATOMS: atom_id res chain seq x y z
N HIS A 1 17.56 34.92 33.74
CA HIS A 1 17.75 34.65 32.30
C HIS A 1 17.14 33.30 31.87
N TRP A 2 15.87 33.02 32.18
CA TRP A 2 15.22 31.73 31.83
C TRP A 2 14.46 31.77 30.50
N TRP A 3 14.04 32.96 30.05
CA TRP A 3 13.28 33.14 28.79
C TRP A 3 14.09 32.92 27.51
N GLN A 4 15.41 33.19 27.51
CA GLN A 4 16.26 32.96 26.33
C GLN A 4 16.61 31.49 26.11
N LEU A 5 16.57 30.66 27.16
CA LEU A 5 16.83 29.22 27.07
C LEU A 5 15.69 28.49 26.36
N ALA A 6 14.43 28.87 26.61
CA ALA A 6 13.26 28.26 25.95
C ALA A 6 13.19 28.61 24.45
N GLY A 7 13.57 29.84 24.07
CA GLY A 7 13.67 30.24 22.66
C GLY A 7 14.81 29.54 21.93
N ALA A 8 15.97 29.39 22.58
CA ALA A 8 17.12 28.67 22.02
C ALA A 8 16.86 27.16 21.88
N SER A 9 16.16 26.54 22.86
CA SER A 9 15.75 25.14 22.75
C SER A 9 14.71 24.94 21.66
N TYR A 10 13.81 25.91 21.44
CA TYR A 10 12.81 25.82 20.37
C TYR A 10 13.46 25.82 18.98
N GLN A 11 14.38 26.75 18.69
CA GLN A 11 15.07 26.77 17.41
C GLN A 11 15.86 25.47 17.18
N TYR A 12 16.57 25.00 18.20
CA TYR A 12 17.30 23.72 18.12
C TYR A 12 16.37 22.54 17.79
N THR A 13 15.21 22.44 18.45
CA THR A 13 14.23 21.38 18.16
C THR A 13 13.66 21.52 16.76
N VAL A 14 13.38 22.74 16.28
CA VAL A 14 12.91 22.97 14.90
C VAL A 14 13.96 22.54 13.88
N ASP A 15 15.23 22.87 14.10
CA ASP A 15 16.33 22.50 13.20
C ASP A 15 16.51 20.97 13.16
N GLU A 16 16.44 20.30 14.32
CA GLU A 16 16.55 18.84 14.42
C GLU A 16 15.39 18.11 13.72
N VAL A 17 14.15 18.56 13.94
CA VAL A 17 12.98 17.99 13.24
C VAL A 17 13.07 18.24 11.74
N SER A 18 13.46 19.44 11.31
CA SER A 18 13.60 19.78 9.88
C SER A 18 14.63 18.88 9.22
N LYS A 19 15.78 18.68 9.87
CA LYS A 19 16.82 17.77 9.38
C LYS A 19 16.32 16.33 9.26
N LEU A 20 15.56 15.82 10.23
CA LEU A 20 14.99 14.48 10.15
C LEU A 20 13.97 14.34 9.01
N LEU A 21 13.18 15.38 8.74
CA LEU A 21 12.27 15.41 7.59
C LEU A 21 13.05 15.40 6.26
N GLU A 22 14.12 16.21 6.15
CA GLU A 22 14.99 16.25 4.98
C GLU A 22 15.72 14.91 4.75
N GLU A 23 16.17 14.25 5.80
CA GLU A 23 16.94 13.01 5.70
C GLU A 23 16.06 11.77 5.46
N HIS A 24 14.80 11.77 5.94
CA HIS A 24 13.97 10.56 5.95
C HIS A 24 12.65 10.67 5.19
N ILE A 25 12.07 11.87 5.08
CA ILE A 25 10.76 12.06 4.44
C ILE A 25 10.91 12.60 3.02
N ILE A 26 11.82 13.56 2.79
CA ILE A 26 12.04 14.11 1.44
C ILE A 26 12.45 13.02 0.42
N PRO A 27 13.38 12.10 0.73
CA PRO A 27 13.75 11.04 -0.22
C PRO A 27 12.59 10.11 -0.59
N ILE A 28 11.56 10.00 0.26
CA ILE A 28 10.35 9.24 -0.07
C ILE A 28 9.63 9.92 -1.24
N PHE A 29 9.54 11.25 -1.27
CA PHE A 29 8.91 11.96 -2.39
C PHE A 29 9.71 11.82 -3.69
N ASP A 30 11.04 11.86 -3.61
CA ASP A 30 11.93 11.63 -4.76
C ASP A 30 11.67 10.25 -5.38
N ASP A 31 11.42 9.23 -4.56
CA ASP A 31 11.04 7.90 -5.05
C ASP A 31 9.75 7.92 -5.88
N PHE A 32 8.81 8.84 -5.64
CA PHE A 32 7.60 8.97 -6.47
C PHE A 32 7.81 9.79 -7.76
N GLU A 33 8.96 10.42 -7.98
CA GLU A 33 9.29 11.05 -9.27
C GLU A 33 9.54 9.99 -10.36
N ASP A 34 10.16 8.86 -10.00
CA ASP A 34 10.32 7.69 -10.86
C ASP A 34 9.33 6.58 -10.46
N ILE A 35 8.12 6.69 -11.01
CA ILE A 35 7.02 5.76 -10.79
C ILE A 35 7.42 4.31 -11.04
N GLU A 36 8.20 4.05 -12.09
CA GLU A 36 8.55 2.67 -12.46
C GLU A 36 9.49 2.07 -11.42
N SER A 37 10.58 2.77 -11.09
CA SER A 37 11.54 2.32 -10.07
C SER A 37 10.87 2.15 -8.70
N ASN A 38 9.92 3.02 -8.35
CA ASN A 38 9.19 2.92 -7.08
C ASN A 38 8.30 1.68 -7.00
N ILE A 39 7.60 1.36 -8.09
CA ILE A 39 6.76 0.16 -8.14
C ILE A 39 7.61 -1.10 -7.99
N GLU A 40 8.77 -1.17 -8.63
CA GLU A 40 9.70 -2.29 -8.46
C GLU A 40 10.15 -2.41 -7.00
N LYS A 41 10.50 -1.29 -6.34
CA LYS A 41 10.82 -1.30 -4.90
C LYS A 41 9.68 -1.85 -4.04
N PHE A 42 8.42 -1.51 -4.34
CA PHE A 42 7.28 -2.05 -3.61
C PHE A 42 7.06 -3.54 -3.87
N ILE A 43 7.31 -4.02 -5.09
CA ILE A 43 7.20 -5.44 -5.43
C ILE A 43 8.32 -6.24 -4.77
N ASP A 44 9.55 -5.74 -4.77
CA ASP A 44 10.72 -6.45 -4.24
C ASP A 44 10.88 -6.34 -2.72
N GLY A 45 10.41 -5.25 -2.11
CA GLY A 45 10.60 -4.97 -0.69
C GLY A 45 9.77 -5.84 0.26
N ASP A 46 9.72 -5.48 1.54
CA ASP A 46 8.91 -6.20 2.54
C ASP A 46 7.62 -5.48 2.93
N ILE A 47 7.38 -4.29 2.38
CA ILE A 47 6.16 -3.51 2.65
C ILE A 47 4.94 -4.22 2.05
N ILE A 48 3.95 -4.45 2.89
CA ILE A 48 2.65 -5.02 2.55
C ILE A 48 1.61 -3.99 2.99
N GLU A 49 1.05 -3.27 2.03
CA GLU A 49 -0.01 -2.29 2.27
C GLU A 49 -1.06 -2.43 1.16
N HIS A 50 -2.31 -2.68 1.54
CA HIS A 50 -3.38 -2.98 0.61
C HIS A 50 -3.61 -1.84 -0.39
N ASN A 51 -3.45 -0.59 0.07
CA ASN A 51 -3.66 0.59 -0.77
C ASN A 51 -2.64 0.70 -1.92
N LEU A 52 -1.45 0.10 -1.77
CA LEU A 52 -0.44 0.09 -2.83
C LEU A 52 -0.88 -0.74 -4.04
N LEU A 53 -1.79 -1.71 -3.87
CA LEU A 53 -2.34 -2.46 -5.00
C LEU A 53 -3.04 -1.54 -6.00
N TYR A 54 -3.82 -0.57 -5.53
CA TYR A 54 -4.53 0.39 -6.38
C TYR A 54 -3.55 1.28 -7.15
N TYR A 55 -2.52 1.78 -6.46
CA TYR A 55 -1.45 2.58 -7.05
C TYR A 55 -0.70 1.79 -8.14
N ILE A 56 -0.24 0.58 -7.81
CA ILE A 56 0.52 -0.27 -8.75
C ILE A 56 -0.36 -0.66 -9.95
N TYR A 57 -1.64 -0.94 -9.74
CA TYR A 57 -2.56 -1.23 -10.86
C TYR A 57 -2.70 -0.04 -11.81
N HIS A 58 -2.90 1.16 -11.27
CA HIS A 58 -3.11 2.36 -12.07
C HIS A 58 -1.86 2.74 -12.88
N PHE A 59 -0.68 2.70 -12.24
CA PHE A 59 0.55 3.21 -12.82
C PHE A 59 1.49 2.14 -13.41
N GLY A 60 1.55 0.95 -12.80
CA GLY A 60 2.38 -0.18 -13.23
C GLY A 60 1.62 -1.22 -14.08
N GLY A 61 0.30 -1.11 -14.15
CA GLY A 61 -0.55 -1.98 -14.94
C GLY A 61 -0.84 -3.34 -14.29
N LYS A 62 -1.69 -4.10 -14.98
CA LYS A 62 -2.26 -5.36 -14.48
C LYS A 62 -1.21 -6.39 -14.04
N ALA A 63 -0.13 -6.54 -14.81
CA ALA A 63 0.89 -7.56 -14.55
C ALA A 63 1.63 -7.31 -13.23
N LYS A 64 2.14 -6.09 -13.03
CA LYS A 64 2.80 -5.68 -11.78
C LYS A 64 1.84 -5.72 -10.59
N ALA A 65 0.58 -5.34 -10.79
CA ALA A 65 -0.44 -5.43 -9.75
C ALA A 65 -0.76 -6.87 -9.35
N GLN A 66 -0.81 -7.81 -10.30
CA GLN A 66 -1.00 -9.22 -9.97
C GLN A 66 0.17 -9.78 -9.17
N GLN A 67 1.42 -9.43 -9.53
CA GLN A 67 2.60 -9.82 -8.75
C GLN A 67 2.50 -9.30 -7.31
N TYR A 68 2.17 -8.01 -7.13
CA TYR A 68 2.02 -7.44 -5.80
C TYR A 68 0.85 -8.05 -5.01
N PHE A 69 -0.29 -8.31 -5.67
CA PHE A 69 -1.43 -8.97 -5.04
C PHE A 69 -1.04 -10.36 -4.51
N ASN A 70 -0.36 -11.18 -5.32
CA ASN A 70 0.08 -12.50 -4.88
C ASN A 70 1.11 -12.46 -3.75
N LYS A 71 1.99 -11.45 -3.74
CA LYS A 71 2.87 -11.18 -2.59
C LYS A 71 2.09 -10.91 -1.30
N ILE A 72 1.00 -10.13 -1.36
CA ILE A 72 0.11 -9.90 -0.20
C ILE A 72 -0.51 -11.24 0.24
N ILE A 73 -1.06 -12.02 -0.70
CA ILE A 73 -1.66 -13.33 -0.40
C ILE A 73 -0.62 -14.30 0.22
N GLU A 74 0.63 -14.25 -0.19
CA GLU A 74 1.68 -15.13 0.34
C GLU A 74 2.09 -14.74 1.78
N LYS A 75 2.32 -13.44 2.02
CA LYS A 75 2.93 -12.94 3.26
C LYS A 75 1.93 -12.57 4.36
N ASP A 76 0.69 -12.23 4.02
CA ASP A 76 -0.31 -11.80 5.01
C ASP A 76 -0.88 -12.97 5.82
N LYS A 77 -1.07 -12.76 7.13
CA LYS A 77 -1.68 -13.71 8.06
C LYS A 77 -3.13 -14.06 7.70
N LEU A 78 -3.84 -13.17 7.00
CA LEU A 78 -5.23 -13.37 6.56
C LEU A 78 -5.36 -14.10 5.21
N ARG A 79 -4.26 -14.62 4.64
CA ARG A 79 -4.24 -15.31 3.34
C ARG A 79 -5.40 -16.28 3.09
N SER A 80 -5.72 -17.14 4.05
CA SER A 80 -6.79 -18.14 3.90
C SER A 80 -8.16 -17.48 3.76
N LYS A 81 -8.37 -16.34 4.44
CA LYS A 81 -9.59 -15.54 4.35
C LYS A 81 -9.67 -14.84 2.99
N TYR A 82 -8.56 -14.29 2.50
CA TYR A 82 -8.49 -13.65 1.18
C TYR A 82 -8.80 -14.66 0.06
N ILE A 83 -8.15 -15.82 0.08
CA ILE A 83 -8.38 -16.89 -0.92
C ILE A 83 -9.82 -17.40 -0.85
N GLY A 84 -10.33 -17.66 0.36
CA GLY A 84 -11.72 -18.11 0.55
C GLY A 84 -12.73 -17.10 0.01
N PHE A 85 -12.52 -15.81 0.30
CA PHE A 85 -13.38 -14.76 -0.21
C PHE A 85 -13.28 -14.58 -1.72
N TYR A 86 -12.07 -14.57 -2.29
CA TYR A 86 -11.87 -14.51 -3.74
C TYR A 86 -12.57 -15.65 -4.48
N ASN A 87 -12.54 -16.87 -3.91
CA ASN A 87 -13.27 -18.00 -4.48
C ASN A 87 -14.78 -17.85 -4.34
N HIS A 88 -15.28 -17.35 -3.21
CA HIS A 88 -16.70 -17.07 -3.03
C HIS A 88 -17.22 -16.05 -4.06
N LEU A 89 -16.43 -15.03 -4.42
CA LEU A 89 -16.81 -14.05 -5.45
C LEU A 89 -17.02 -14.67 -6.84
N LYS A 90 -16.39 -15.83 -7.14
CA LYS A 90 -16.60 -16.54 -8.42
C LYS A 90 -18.01 -17.10 -8.58
N ASP A 91 -18.69 -17.36 -7.46
CA ASP A 91 -20.04 -17.91 -7.44
C ASP A 91 -21.13 -16.82 -7.50
N LEU A 92 -20.72 -15.53 -7.42
CA LEU A 92 -21.62 -14.39 -7.42
C LEU A 92 -21.66 -13.71 -8.80
N PRO A 93 -22.83 -13.16 -9.23
CA PRO A 93 -22.89 -12.24 -10.35
C PRO A 93 -21.99 -11.01 -10.08
N LYS A 94 -21.19 -10.58 -11.05
CA LYS A 94 -20.28 -9.43 -10.87
C LYS A 94 -21.01 -8.16 -10.43
N GLU A 95 -22.23 -7.98 -10.90
CA GLU A 95 -23.11 -6.83 -10.61
C GLU A 95 -23.57 -6.79 -9.14
N SER A 96 -23.46 -7.90 -8.42
CA SER A 96 -23.82 -8.00 -6.99
C SER A 96 -22.66 -7.66 -6.05
N ILE A 97 -21.45 -7.45 -6.57
CA ILE A 97 -20.26 -7.16 -5.77
C ILE A 97 -20.22 -5.67 -5.46
N LEU A 98 -20.61 -5.31 -4.23
CA LEU A 98 -20.56 -3.94 -3.71
C LEU A 98 -19.16 -3.64 -3.18
N LEU A 99 -18.48 -2.62 -3.72
CA LEU A 99 -17.11 -2.24 -3.33
C LEU A 99 -17.03 -1.43 -2.03
N ASP A 100 -18.14 -0.81 -1.62
CA ASP A 100 -18.25 0.07 -0.45
C ASP A 100 -18.57 -0.67 0.86
N GLU A 101 -18.93 -1.95 0.79
CA GLU A 101 -19.11 -2.80 1.96
C GLU A 101 -17.81 -3.56 2.30
N GLY A 102 -17.33 -3.41 3.54
CA GLY A 102 -16.16 -4.12 4.04
C GLY A 102 -16.54 -5.31 4.91
N GLU A 103 -16.49 -6.52 4.38
CA GLU A 103 -16.77 -7.75 5.16
C GLU A 103 -15.68 -8.05 6.19
N PHE A 104 -14.46 -7.60 5.89
CA PHE A 104 -13.28 -7.71 6.75
C PHE A 104 -12.14 -6.84 6.20
N TYR A 105 -11.08 -6.69 6.99
CA TYR A 105 -9.88 -5.97 6.59
C TYR A 105 -9.24 -6.57 5.32
N GLY A 106 -9.17 -5.82 4.22
CA GLY A 106 -8.67 -6.28 2.92
C GLY A 106 -9.72 -6.91 1.99
N ALA A 107 -11.00 -6.92 2.38
CA ALA A 107 -12.07 -7.41 1.50
C ALA A 107 -12.25 -6.55 0.24
N ASP A 108 -12.12 -5.23 0.38
CA ASP A 108 -12.10 -4.24 -0.69
C ASP A 108 -11.00 -4.53 -1.71
N MET A 109 -9.79 -4.81 -1.23
CA MET A 109 -8.64 -5.20 -2.06
C MET A 109 -8.94 -6.48 -2.85
N VAL A 110 -9.51 -7.50 -2.21
CA VAL A 110 -9.86 -8.77 -2.87
C VAL A 110 -10.96 -8.58 -3.92
N LYS A 111 -11.99 -7.77 -3.63
CA LYS A 111 -13.03 -7.42 -4.61
C LYS A 111 -12.44 -6.67 -5.80
N PHE A 112 -11.56 -5.71 -5.54
CA PHE A 112 -10.86 -4.97 -6.58
C PHE A 112 -10.04 -5.91 -7.48
N ALA A 113 -9.25 -6.80 -6.88
CA ALA A 113 -8.47 -7.79 -7.60
C ALA A 113 -9.37 -8.66 -8.49
N PHE A 114 -10.47 -9.19 -7.95
CA PHE A 114 -11.43 -10.01 -8.67
C PHE A 114 -12.08 -9.28 -9.85
N ILE A 115 -12.60 -8.07 -9.63
CA ILE A 115 -13.28 -7.28 -10.66
C ILE A 115 -12.33 -6.92 -11.80
N ASN A 116 -11.08 -6.59 -11.48
CA ASN A 116 -10.04 -6.25 -12.45
C ASN A 116 -9.31 -7.48 -13.04
N GLY A 117 -9.73 -8.69 -12.66
CA GLY A 117 -9.21 -9.95 -13.17
C GLY A 117 -7.76 -10.23 -12.80
N LEU A 118 -7.30 -9.77 -11.63
CA LEU A 118 -6.03 -10.19 -11.02
C LEU A 118 -6.21 -11.57 -10.41
N GLU A 119 -5.40 -12.52 -10.85
CA GLU A 119 -5.53 -13.92 -10.43
C GLU A 119 -4.63 -14.25 -9.24
N ILE A 120 -5.12 -15.14 -8.36
CA ILE A 120 -4.30 -15.75 -7.31
C ILE A 120 -3.49 -16.89 -7.93
N ASP A 121 -2.17 -16.87 -7.72
CA ASP A 121 -1.26 -17.91 -8.17
C ASP A 121 -1.57 -19.26 -7.49
N LYS A 122 -1.32 -20.35 -8.21
CA LYS A 122 -1.64 -21.72 -7.76
C LYS A 122 -0.64 -22.27 -6.76
#